data_AF-A0A661D5Q9-F1
#
_entry.id   AF-A0A661D5Q9-F1
#
_cell.length_a   1.000
_cell.length_b   1.000
_cell.length_c   1.000
_cell.angle_alpha   90.00
_cell.angle_beta   90.00
_cell.angle_gamma   90.00
#
_symmetry.space_group_name_H-M   'P 1'
#
loop_
_entity.id
_entity.type
_entity.pdbx_description
1 polymer ?
#
loop_
_entity_poly.entity_id
_entity_poly.type
_entity_poly.pdbx_seq_one_letter_code
_entity_poly.pdbx_strand_id
1 'polypeptide(L)'
;MESPSYVTRRVSRQIMVGNVPVGGDAPIAVQSMTNTETCDVAATVGQIKALQDVGADIVRVSVPSMDAAEAFGQIKQQVTIPLVADIHFDYKIALRVAELGVDCLRINPGNIGREDRVRQVVDSARDHGIPIRIGVNAGSLEKDLQKKYGEP
;
A
#
# COMPACT_ATOMS: atom_id res chain seq x y z
N MET A 1 -14.21 29.16 8.37
CA MET A 1 -14.10 28.78 9.79
C MET A 1 -14.34 27.30 9.84
N GLU A 2 -13.34 26.51 10.23
CA GLU A 2 -13.54 25.06 10.43
C GLU A 2 -14.47 24.85 11.61
N SER A 3 -15.57 24.12 11.37
CA SER A 3 -16.45 23.68 12.44
C SER A 3 -15.67 22.77 13.39
N PRO A 4 -15.81 22.93 14.73
CA PRO A 4 -15.11 22.06 15.66
C PRO A 4 -15.52 20.60 15.42
N SER A 5 -14.55 19.75 15.11
CA SER A 5 -14.76 18.32 14.99
C SER A 5 -15.16 17.76 16.36
N TYR A 6 -16.38 17.23 16.47
CA TYR A 6 -16.86 16.55 17.68
C TYR A 6 -16.19 15.19 17.92
N VAL A 7 -15.35 14.74 16.97
CA VAL A 7 -14.64 13.47 17.03
C VAL A 7 -13.25 13.70 17.60
N THR A 8 -13.00 13.17 18.79
CA THR A 8 -11.65 13.09 19.36
C THR A 8 -10.86 12.04 18.59
N ARG A 9 -9.86 12.46 17.80
CA ARG A 9 -9.00 11.54 17.04
C ARG A 9 -8.03 10.83 17.97
N ARG A 10 -7.75 9.55 17.67
CA ARG A 10 -6.70 8.79 18.33
C ARG A 10 -5.34 9.43 18.03
N VAL A 11 -4.56 9.67 19.09
CA VAL A 11 -3.15 10.07 18.96
C VAL A 11 -2.36 8.94 18.29
N SER A 12 -1.68 9.26 17.19
CA SER A 12 -0.93 8.31 16.38
C SER A 12 0.37 8.94 15.88
N ARG A 13 1.38 8.10 15.62
CA ARG A 13 2.59 8.53 14.91
C ARG A 13 2.21 9.00 13.51
N GLN A 14 2.78 10.11 13.07
CA GLN A 14 2.71 10.54 11.68
C GLN A 14 3.75 9.81 10.83
N ILE A 15 3.35 9.38 9.64
CA ILE A 15 4.21 8.85 8.58
C ILE A 15 3.95 9.63 7.28
N MET A 16 4.84 9.47 6.30
CA MET A 16 4.67 10.03 4.96
C MET A 16 4.45 8.90 3.96
N VAL A 17 3.38 8.97 3.16
CA VAL A 17 3.18 8.14 1.97
C VAL A 17 3.42 9.03 0.76
N GLY A 18 4.60 8.92 0.16
CA GLY A 18 5.09 9.92 -0.79
C GLY A 18 5.13 11.29 -0.12
N ASN A 19 4.37 12.26 -0.66
CA ASN A 19 4.21 13.59 -0.08
C ASN A 19 2.96 13.75 0.81
N VAL A 20 2.18 12.70 1.05
CA VAL A 20 0.93 12.76 1.84
C VAL A 20 1.20 12.34 3.30
N PRO A 21 0.96 13.23 4.29
CA PRO A 21 1.08 12.87 5.71
C PRO A 21 -0.11 12.02 6.18
N VAL A 22 0.16 10.96 6.92
CA VAL A 22 -0.86 10.06 7.49
C VAL A 22 -0.63 9.87 8.99
N GLY A 23 -1.67 10.07 9.79
CA GLY A 23 -1.60 10.01 11.25
C GLY A 23 -1.22 11.36 11.88
N GLY A 24 -1.02 11.38 13.20
CA GLY A 24 -0.82 12.62 13.95
C GLY A 24 -1.99 13.59 13.79
N ASP A 25 -1.67 14.87 13.55
CA ASP A 25 -2.64 15.95 13.36
C ASP A 25 -3.00 16.16 11.88
N ALA A 26 -2.44 15.37 10.97
CA ALA A 26 -2.76 15.46 9.54
C ALA A 26 -4.24 15.13 9.27
N PRO A 27 -4.88 15.76 8.26
CA PRO A 27 -6.22 15.39 7.80
C PRO A 27 -6.34 13.89 7.48
N ILE A 28 -7.56 13.35 7.51
CA ILE A 28 -7.78 11.96 7.11
C ILE A 28 -7.64 11.89 5.58
N ALA A 29 -6.55 11.28 5.11
CA ALA A 29 -6.31 11.09 3.69
C ALA A 29 -7.32 10.11 3.07
N VAL A 30 -7.86 10.47 1.90
CA VAL A 30 -8.74 9.64 1.08
C VAL A 30 -7.89 8.74 0.19
N GLN A 31 -8.09 7.43 0.30
CA GLN A 31 -7.40 6.45 -0.54
C GLN A 31 -8.40 5.64 -1.37
N SER A 32 -8.08 5.41 -2.64
CA SER A 32 -8.81 4.49 -3.52
C SER A 32 -7.90 3.38 -4.07
N MET A 33 -8.45 2.48 -4.88
CA MET A 33 -7.70 1.40 -5.54
C MET A 33 -8.16 1.27 -6.99
N THR A 34 -7.21 1.06 -7.90
CA THR A 34 -7.52 0.75 -9.29
C THR A 34 -8.16 -0.63 -9.42
N ASN A 35 -8.93 -0.84 -10.48
CA ASN A 35 -9.48 -2.14 -10.86
C ASN A 35 -9.10 -2.56 -12.30
N THR A 36 -8.24 -1.78 -12.97
CA THR A 36 -7.64 -2.15 -14.26
C THR A 36 -6.57 -3.22 -14.09
N GLU A 37 -6.27 -3.93 -15.19
CA GLU A 37 -5.09 -4.79 -15.25
C GLU A 37 -3.83 -3.91 -15.20
N THR A 38 -2.93 -4.17 -14.26
CA THR A 38 -1.77 -3.31 -14.01
C THR A 38 -0.78 -3.33 -15.17
N CYS A 39 -0.70 -4.45 -15.89
CA CYS A 39 0.09 -4.53 -17.13
C CYS A 39 -0.47 -3.63 -18.25
N ASP A 40 -1.74 -3.22 -18.19
CA ASP A 40 -2.27 -2.15 -19.03
C ASP A 40 -1.94 -0.79 -18.40
N VAL A 41 -0.73 -0.32 -18.68
CA VAL A 41 -0.19 0.93 -18.15
C VAL A 41 -1.07 2.13 -18.53
N ALA A 42 -1.56 2.19 -19.76
CA ALA A 42 -2.36 3.32 -20.24
C ALA A 42 -3.71 3.39 -19.51
N ALA A 43 -4.41 2.26 -19.40
CA ALA A 43 -5.67 2.19 -18.67
C ALA A 43 -5.48 2.52 -17.19
N THR A 44 -4.42 2.00 -16.57
CA THR A 44 -4.14 2.21 -15.14
C THR A 44 -3.76 3.65 -14.84
N VAL A 45 -2.90 4.29 -15.65
CA VAL A 45 -2.59 5.72 -15.54
C VAL A 45 -3.85 6.58 -15.72
N GLY A 46 -4.70 6.24 -16.70
CA GLY A 46 -5.98 6.93 -16.92
C GLY A 46 -6.90 6.86 -15.70
N GLN A 47 -7.05 5.67 -15.10
CA GLN A 47 -7.87 5.49 -13.91
C GLN A 47 -7.27 6.19 -12.67
N ILE A 48 -5.94 6.17 -12.49
CA ILE A 48 -5.27 6.87 -11.40
C ILE A 48 -5.56 8.38 -11.47
N LYS A 49 -5.46 8.97 -12.66
CA LYS A 49 -5.78 10.39 -12.88
C LYS A 49 -7.25 10.69 -12.59
N ALA A 50 -8.17 9.84 -13.06
CA ALA A 50 -9.59 10.00 -12.75
C ALA A 50 -9.88 9.92 -11.24
N LEU A 51 -9.20 9.04 -10.50
CA LEU A 51 -9.31 8.95 -9.04
C LEU A 51 -8.76 10.20 -8.35
N GLN A 52 -7.62 10.71 -8.83
CA GLN A 52 -7.04 11.96 -8.34
C GLN A 52 -7.99 13.16 -8.57
N ASP A 53 -8.61 13.25 -9.75
CA ASP A 53 -9.53 14.34 -10.13
C ASP A 53 -10.79 14.38 -9.26
N VAL A 54 -11.22 13.23 -8.71
CA VAL A 54 -12.35 13.16 -7.76
C VAL A 54 -11.93 13.24 -6.29
N GLY A 55 -10.66 13.52 -6.02
CA GLY A 55 -10.15 13.84 -4.68
C GLY A 55 -9.51 12.68 -3.91
N ALA A 56 -9.00 11.65 -4.60
CA ALA A 56 -8.10 10.70 -3.94
C ALA A 56 -6.76 11.37 -3.63
N ASP A 57 -6.26 11.19 -2.40
CA ASP A 57 -4.92 11.62 -1.99
C ASP A 57 -3.87 10.55 -2.29
N ILE A 58 -4.26 9.27 -2.24
CA ILE A 58 -3.39 8.11 -2.42
C ILE A 58 -4.13 7.06 -3.26
N VAL A 59 -3.43 6.41 -4.20
CA VAL A 59 -4.02 5.33 -5.01
C VAL A 59 -3.26 4.03 -4.80
N ARG A 60 -4.00 2.93 -4.60
CA ARG A 60 -3.44 1.59 -4.55
C ARG A 60 -3.55 0.88 -5.89
N VAL A 61 -2.51 0.14 -6.26
CA VAL A 61 -2.45 -0.68 -7.48
C VAL A 61 -2.08 -2.11 -7.10
N SER A 62 -2.75 -3.09 -7.70
CA SER A 62 -2.45 -4.52 -7.49
C SER A 62 -1.15 -4.90 -8.19
N VAL A 63 -0.26 -5.65 -7.54
CA VAL A 63 0.99 -6.09 -8.19
C VAL A 63 1.13 -7.61 -8.02
N PRO A 64 0.44 -8.42 -8.85
CA PRO A 64 0.39 -9.87 -8.68
C PRO A 64 1.58 -10.63 -9.29
N SER A 65 2.38 -9.99 -10.14
CA SER A 65 3.49 -10.61 -10.88
C SER A 65 4.69 -9.66 -11.02
N MET A 66 5.83 -10.19 -11.49
CA MET A 66 6.99 -9.37 -11.85
C MET A 66 6.71 -8.45 -13.04
N ASP A 67 5.95 -8.90 -14.04
CA ASP A 67 5.55 -8.04 -15.16
C ASP A 67 4.69 -6.86 -14.68
N ALA A 68 3.79 -7.11 -13.73
CA ALA A 68 3.02 -6.06 -13.08
C ALA A 68 3.91 -5.12 -12.25
N ALA A 69 5.02 -5.61 -11.68
CA ALA A 69 5.99 -4.77 -10.97
C ALA A 69 6.71 -3.83 -11.93
N GLU A 70 7.15 -4.32 -13.10
CA GLU A 70 7.75 -3.47 -14.14
C GLU A 70 6.74 -2.45 -14.68
N ALA A 71 5.51 -2.89 -14.95
CA ALA A 71 4.42 -2.00 -15.36
C ALA A 71 4.12 -0.94 -14.29
N PHE A 72 4.13 -1.31 -13.00
CA PHE A 72 3.99 -0.38 -11.90
C PHE A 72 5.08 0.70 -11.92
N GLY A 73 6.33 0.34 -12.21
CA GLY A 73 7.41 1.31 -12.38
C GLY A 73 7.14 2.31 -13.52
N GLN A 74 6.62 1.84 -14.66
CA GLN A 74 6.23 2.69 -15.78
C GLN A 74 5.03 3.60 -15.44
N ILE A 75 4.06 3.10 -14.67
CA ILE A 75 2.92 3.88 -14.17
C ILE A 75 3.40 4.99 -13.24
N LYS A 76 4.29 4.66 -12.29
CA LYS A 76 4.82 5.59 -11.29
C LYS A 76 5.55 6.78 -11.92
N GLN A 77 6.19 6.59 -13.07
CA GLN A 77 6.84 7.68 -13.83
C GLN A 77 5.84 8.65 -14.49
N GLN A 78 4.57 8.25 -14.63
CA GLN A 78 3.54 9.00 -15.36
C GLN A 78 2.50 9.68 -14.46
N VAL A 79 2.60 9.49 -13.15
CA VAL A 79 1.65 10.03 -12.16
C VAL A 79 2.39 10.65 -10.97
N THR A 80 1.80 11.70 -10.39
CA THR A 80 2.37 12.42 -9.24
C THR A 80 1.74 12.02 -7.90
N ILE A 81 0.52 11.49 -7.93
CA ILE A 81 -0.17 10.99 -6.74
C ILE A 81 0.59 9.80 -6.14
N PRO A 82 0.74 9.71 -4.80
CA PRO A 82 1.39 8.58 -4.16
C PRO A 82 0.70 7.25 -4.48
N LEU A 83 1.51 6.25 -4.78
CA LEU A 83 1.08 4.90 -5.13
C LEU A 83 1.43 3.88 -4.05
N VAL A 84 0.43 3.09 -3.66
CA VAL A 84 0.60 1.92 -2.78
C VAL A 84 0.64 0.66 -3.64
N ALA A 85 1.70 -0.15 -3.54
CA ALA A 85 1.73 -1.47 -4.17
C ALA A 85 1.03 -2.52 -3.28
N ASP A 86 -0.01 -3.18 -3.79
CA ASP A 86 -0.72 -4.25 -3.09
C ASP A 86 -0.13 -5.62 -3.45
N ILE A 87 0.60 -6.21 -2.50
CA ILE A 87 1.37 -7.44 -2.72
C ILE A 87 0.87 -8.50 -1.77
N HIS A 88 0.45 -9.63 -2.34
CA HIS A 88 -0.18 -10.69 -1.58
C HIS A 88 0.81 -11.75 -1.12
N PHE A 89 1.64 -12.32 -1.99
CA PHE A 89 2.38 -13.55 -1.67
C PHE A 89 3.89 -13.49 -1.91
N ASP A 90 4.34 -12.92 -3.04
CA ASP A 90 5.76 -12.99 -3.41
C ASP A 90 6.55 -11.78 -2.89
N TYR A 91 7.45 -12.04 -1.94
CA TYR A 91 8.35 -11.03 -1.40
C TYR A 91 9.27 -10.41 -2.46
N LYS A 92 9.61 -11.14 -3.54
CA LYS A 92 10.47 -10.62 -4.62
C LYS A 92 9.81 -9.46 -5.35
N ILE A 93 8.49 -9.51 -5.51
CA ILE A 93 7.72 -8.40 -6.08
C ILE A 93 7.85 -7.17 -5.18
N ALA A 94 7.78 -7.36 -3.85
CA ALA A 94 7.92 -6.25 -2.89
C ALA A 94 9.30 -5.61 -2.93
N LEU A 95 10.36 -6.43 -3.04
CA LEU A 95 11.72 -5.92 -3.24
C LEU A 95 11.81 -5.15 -4.56
N ARG A 96 11.22 -5.68 -5.63
CA ARG A 96 11.29 -5.04 -6.95
C ARG A 96 10.58 -3.69 -7.00
N VAL A 97 9.36 -3.59 -6.47
CA VAL A 97 8.65 -2.29 -6.48
C VAL A 97 9.28 -1.26 -5.54
N ALA A 98 9.99 -1.72 -4.49
CA ALA A 98 10.78 -0.83 -3.64
C ALA A 98 11.91 -0.17 -4.43
N GLU A 99 12.66 -0.94 -5.22
CA GLU A 99 13.69 -0.42 -6.14
C GLU A 99 13.12 0.53 -7.20
N LEU A 100 11.87 0.29 -7.64
CA LEU A 100 11.17 1.11 -8.63
C LEU A 100 10.53 2.38 -8.06
N GLY A 101 10.67 2.65 -6.76
CA GLY A 101 10.23 3.89 -6.13
C GLY A 101 8.75 3.94 -5.75
N VAL A 102 8.18 2.81 -5.29
CA VAL A 102 6.86 2.78 -4.64
C VAL A 102 6.82 3.70 -3.41
N ASP A 103 5.70 4.39 -3.20
CA ASP A 103 5.54 5.32 -2.07
C ASP A 103 5.12 4.63 -0.77
N CYS A 104 4.54 3.42 -0.87
CA CYS A 104 4.13 2.60 0.26
C CYS A 104 3.89 1.14 -0.16
N LEU A 105 4.30 0.19 0.66
CA LEU A 105 4.00 -1.22 0.47
C LEU A 105 2.76 -1.62 1.27
N ARG A 106 1.79 -2.31 0.66
CA ARG A 106 0.78 -3.08 1.39
C ARG A 106 1.17 -4.54 1.31
N ILE A 107 1.52 -5.12 2.46
CA ILE A 107 1.78 -6.55 2.60
C ILE A 107 0.86 -7.20 3.64
N ASN A 108 0.73 -8.52 3.55
CA ASN A 108 0.22 -9.34 4.63
C ASN A 108 1.29 -10.37 5.02
N PRO A 109 1.95 -10.25 6.19
CA PRO A 109 3.01 -11.17 6.61
C PRO A 109 2.59 -12.65 6.56
N GLY A 110 1.35 -12.96 6.95
CA GLY A 110 0.83 -14.34 6.91
C GLY A 110 0.76 -14.94 5.50
N ASN A 111 0.68 -14.10 4.46
CA ASN A 111 0.69 -14.54 3.07
C ASN A 111 2.09 -14.52 2.43
N ILE A 112 3.01 -13.66 2.90
CA ILE A 112 4.41 -13.61 2.44
C ILE A 112 5.18 -14.88 2.85
N GLY A 113 4.78 -15.48 3.97
CA GLY A 113 5.29 -16.75 4.44
C GLY A 113 6.43 -16.59 5.45
N ARG A 114 7.58 -17.21 5.16
CA ARG A 114 8.66 -17.35 6.16
C ARG A 114 9.20 -16.01 6.67
N GLU A 115 9.57 -15.97 7.95
CA GLU A 115 10.09 -14.78 8.63
C GLU A 115 11.30 -14.16 7.91
N ASP A 116 12.20 -14.97 7.34
CA ASP A 116 13.37 -14.49 6.60
C ASP A 116 12.99 -13.68 5.34
N ARG A 117 11.87 -14.00 4.70
CA ARG A 117 11.34 -13.26 3.55
C ARG A 117 10.69 -11.95 3.98
N VAL A 118 9.93 -12.00 5.07
CA VAL A 118 9.32 -10.79 5.68
C VAL A 118 10.42 -9.81 6.09
N ARG A 119 11.50 -10.31 6.71
CA ARG A 119 12.64 -9.48 7.13
C ARG A 119 13.31 -8.79 5.95
N GLN A 120 13.54 -9.49 4.83
CA GLN A 120 14.07 -8.87 3.61
C GLN A 120 13.21 -7.71 3.10
N VAL A 121 11.87 -7.84 3.13
CA VAL A 121 10.97 -6.76 2.73
C VAL A 121 11.04 -5.58 3.70
N VAL A 122 11.10 -5.84 5.01
CA VAL A 122 11.22 -4.80 6.03
C VAL A 122 12.55 -4.04 5.91
N ASP A 123 13.65 -4.77 5.68
CA ASP A 123 14.98 -4.17 5.52
C ASP A 123 15.04 -3.32 4.24
N SER A 124 14.55 -3.84 3.11
CA SER A 124 14.46 -3.07 1.86
C SER A 124 13.58 -1.81 2.01
N ALA A 125 12.42 -1.92 2.65
CA ALA A 125 11.56 -0.76 2.88
C ALA A 125 12.24 0.28 3.79
N ARG A 126 12.99 -0.16 4.81
CA ARG A 126 13.78 0.73 5.66
C ARG A 126 14.84 1.46 4.86
N ASP A 127 15.60 0.74 4.03
CA ASP A 127 16.71 1.28 3.24
C ASP A 127 16.23 2.34 2.22
N HIS A 128 15.04 2.14 1.66
CA HIS A 128 14.41 3.07 0.72
C HIS A 128 13.51 4.12 1.41
N GLY A 129 13.35 4.09 2.74
CA GLY A 129 12.48 5.02 3.48
C GLY A 129 10.98 4.85 3.19
N ILE A 130 10.55 3.66 2.78
CA ILE A 130 9.19 3.34 2.36
C ILE A 130 8.37 2.86 3.57
N PRO A 131 7.21 3.47 3.88
CA PRO A 131 6.31 2.94 4.88
C PRO A 131 5.67 1.61 4.42
N ILE A 132 5.39 0.73 5.39
CA ILE A 132 4.67 -0.53 5.15
C ILE A 132 3.32 -0.46 5.86
N ARG A 133 2.24 -0.72 5.11
CA ARG A 133 0.93 -1.06 5.63
C ARG A 133 0.78 -2.57 5.78
N ILE A 134 0.70 -3.04 7.03
CA ILE A 134 0.34 -4.41 7.36
C ILE A 134 -1.19 -4.54 7.30
N GLY A 135 -1.71 -5.29 6.33
CA GLY A 135 -3.16 -5.51 6.18
C GLY A 135 -3.55 -6.96 6.44
N VAL A 136 -3.92 -7.27 7.68
CA VAL A 136 -4.45 -8.57 8.10
C VAL A 136 -5.97 -8.55 7.98
N ASN A 137 -6.52 -9.54 7.27
CA ASN A 137 -7.96 -9.72 7.10
C ASN A 137 -8.38 -11.08 7.66
N ALA A 138 -9.64 -11.24 8.07
CA ALA A 138 -10.21 -12.48 8.60
C ALA A 138 -9.90 -13.70 7.71
N GLY A 139 -10.06 -13.57 6.38
CA GLY A 139 -9.76 -14.64 5.42
C GLY A 139 -8.29 -15.03 5.27
N SER A 140 -7.38 -14.31 5.94
CA SER A 140 -5.93 -14.53 5.90
C SER A 140 -5.32 -14.73 7.30
N LEU A 141 -6.15 -14.98 8.31
CA LEU A 141 -5.68 -15.32 9.66
C LEU A 141 -4.90 -16.63 9.64
N GLU A 142 -3.79 -16.66 10.36
CA GLU A 142 -2.95 -17.86 10.49
C GLU A 142 -3.72 -18.99 11.19
N LYS A 143 -3.43 -20.25 10.83
CA LYS A 143 -4.19 -21.42 11.29
C LYS A 143 -4.11 -21.63 12.80
N ASP A 144 -3.01 -21.25 13.42
CA ASP A 144 -2.81 -21.30 14.87
C ASP A 144 -3.71 -20.29 15.59
N LEU A 145 -3.84 -19.07 15.06
CA LEU A 145 -4.78 -18.07 15.56
C LEU A 145 -6.23 -18.54 15.41
N GLN A 146 -6.61 -19.08 14.24
CA GLN A 146 -7.94 -19.65 14.04
C GLN A 146 -8.22 -20.81 15.01
N LYS A 147 -7.25 -21.70 15.24
CA LYS A 147 -7.40 -22.79 16.22
C LYS A 147 -7.53 -22.29 17.64
N LYS A 148 -6.81 -21.21 17.99
CA LYS A 148 -6.79 -20.64 19.34
C LYS A 148 -8.11 -19.94 19.68
N TYR A 149 -8.70 -19.24 18.72
CA TYR A 149 -9.86 -18.37 18.97
C TYR A 149 -11.18 -18.89 18.35
N GLY A 150 -11.14 -19.90 17.48
CA GLY A 150 -12.32 -20.61 16.94
C GLY A 150 -13.03 -19.91 15.78
N GLU A 151 -13.21 -18.59 15.87
CA GLU A 151 -13.81 -17.74 14.83
C GLU A 151 -13.03 -16.42 14.67
N PRO A 152 -13.12 -15.74 13.50
CA PRO A 152 -12.48 -14.44 13.26
C PRO A 152 -13.03 -13.29 14.12
#